data_AF-A0A5E3ZVM3-F1
#
_entry.id   AF-A0A5E3ZVM3-F1
#
_cell.length_a   1.000
_cell.length_b   1.000
_cell.length_c   1.000
_cell.angle_alpha   90.00
_cell.angle_beta   90.00
_cell.angle_gamma   90.00
#
_symmetry.space_group_name_H-M   'P 1'
#
loop_
_entity.id
_entity.type
_entity.pdbx_description
1 polymer ?
#
loop_
_entity_poly.entity_id
_entity_poly.type
_entity_poly.pdbx_seq_one_letter_code
_entity_poly.pdbx_strand_id
1 'polypeptide(L)'
;MYAQNLPEDLLEAAGERWVWGHMTASFGSTEHLSEEAITAYVDDAMPSYVRIRTERHLCECSECRALVEEQRQAREQLRHANEPLGTPGTLLRKLNAIPANDAVLRNIAATQGYAAATQYAVENDMVSSLHTIAQQGEIRAEWRALGAYIRVHIRNVTHCLSAKWQRGFRNE
;
A
#
# COMPACT_ATOMS: atom_id res chain seq x y z
N MET A 1 19.36 -12.47 10.79
CA MET A 1 19.46 -11.30 11.71
C MET A 1 18.71 -10.17 11.02
N TYR A 2 17.51 -9.73 11.41
CA TYR A 2 16.99 -9.40 12.74
C TYR A 2 15.46 -9.54 12.74
N ALA A 3 14.92 -10.21 13.76
CA ALA A 3 13.64 -9.91 14.41
C ALA A 3 13.35 -11.04 15.41
N GLN A 4 14.17 -11.15 16.44
CA GLN A 4 13.85 -11.95 17.62
C GLN A 4 13.81 -10.97 18.80
N ASN A 5 12.80 -11.14 19.64
CA ASN A 5 12.50 -10.41 20.89
C ASN A 5 11.54 -9.22 20.75
N LEU A 6 10.24 -9.53 20.71
CA LEU A 6 9.23 -8.68 21.34
C LEU A 6 8.70 -9.44 22.57
N PRO A 7 8.53 -8.77 23.73
CA PRO A 7 8.11 -9.42 24.98
C PRO A 7 6.63 -9.84 24.97
N GLU A 8 6.36 -10.89 25.76
CA GLU A 8 5.14 -11.71 25.80
C GLU A 8 3.93 -11.01 26.47
N ASP A 9 4.13 -9.78 26.95
CA ASP A 9 3.18 -8.97 27.72
C ASP A 9 2.24 -8.10 26.86
N LEU A 10 2.46 -8.05 25.54
CA LEU A 10 1.61 -7.31 24.60
C LEU A 10 0.43 -8.12 24.01
N LEU A 11 0.27 -9.39 24.39
CA LEU A 11 -0.79 -10.26 23.86
C LEU A 11 -2.02 -10.39 24.78
N GLU A 12 -1.95 -10.00 26.05
CA GLU A 12 -3.08 -10.15 27.00
C GLU A 12 -4.01 -8.92 27.09
N ALA A 13 -3.67 -7.79 26.48
CA ALA A 13 -4.49 -6.57 26.54
C ALA A 13 -5.51 -6.41 25.40
N ALA A 14 -5.60 -7.37 24.47
CA ALA A 14 -6.57 -7.35 23.37
C ALA A 14 -7.68 -8.39 23.57
N GLY A 15 -8.18 -8.48 24.81
CA GLY A 15 -9.48 -9.08 25.09
C GLY A 15 -10.58 -8.17 24.52
N GLU A 16 -11.04 -8.52 23.31
CA GLU A 16 -12.44 -8.60 22.90
C GLU A 16 -12.67 -8.24 21.42
N ARG A 17 -13.06 -9.28 20.66
CA ARG A 17 -14.10 -9.23 19.62
C ARG A 17 -13.74 -8.52 18.31
N TRP A 18 -12.78 -9.10 17.60
CA TRP A 18 -12.88 -9.16 16.13
C TRP A 18 -12.99 -10.63 15.74
N VAL A 19 -14.21 -11.02 15.34
CA VAL A 19 -14.48 -12.33 14.75
C VAL A 19 -13.83 -12.35 13.38
N TRP A 20 -12.51 -12.62 13.33
CA TRP A 20 -11.90 -13.27 12.17
C TRP A 20 -12.32 -14.74 12.22
N GLY A 21 -13.60 -14.98 11.94
CA GLY A 21 -14.03 -16.32 11.56
C GLY A 21 -13.16 -16.75 10.38
N HIS A 22 -12.68 -18.00 10.42
CA HIS A 22 -11.95 -18.70 9.36
C HIS A 22 -10.57 -18.13 8.95
N MET A 23 -9.66 -17.96 9.91
CA MET A 23 -8.22 -18.07 9.64
C MET A 23 -7.64 -19.31 10.33
N THR A 24 -7.78 -20.47 9.65
CA THR A 24 -6.89 -21.65 9.60
C THR A 24 -7.65 -22.88 9.10
N ALA A 25 -8.21 -22.81 7.88
CA ALA A 25 -8.24 -24.02 7.08
C ALA A 25 -6.86 -24.12 6.42
N SER A 26 -5.98 -24.94 6.98
CA SER A 26 -4.95 -25.55 6.13
C SER A 26 -5.75 -26.38 5.12
N PHE A 27 -5.89 -25.87 3.91
CA PHE A 27 -6.40 -26.65 2.79
C PHE A 27 -5.49 -27.87 2.62
N GLY A 28 -6.13 -29.04 2.59
CA GLY A 28 -5.44 -30.31 2.45
C GLY A 28 -4.81 -30.39 1.07
N SER A 29 -3.65 -31.01 0.96
CA SER A 29 -2.87 -31.12 -0.28
C SER A 29 -3.49 -32.07 -1.33
N THR A 30 -4.81 -31.96 -1.56
CA THR A 30 -5.56 -32.72 -2.57
C THR A 30 -6.57 -31.88 -3.35
N GLU A 31 -6.75 -30.60 -3.04
CA GLU A 31 -7.64 -29.72 -3.82
C GLU A 31 -6.84 -28.76 -4.70
N HIS A 32 -7.12 -28.80 -6.00
CA HIS A 32 -6.63 -27.85 -6.98
C HIS A 32 -7.18 -26.45 -6.69
N LEU A 33 -6.53 -25.42 -7.22
CA LEU A 33 -7.10 -24.06 -7.20
C LEU A 33 -8.48 -24.06 -7.87
N SER A 34 -9.43 -23.34 -7.29
CA SER A 34 -10.72 -23.12 -7.94
C SER A 34 -10.55 -22.32 -9.23
N GLU A 35 -11.50 -22.43 -10.15
CA GLU A 35 -11.47 -21.69 -11.41
C GLU A 35 -11.49 -20.17 -11.18
N GLU A 36 -12.22 -19.70 -10.16
CA GLU A 36 -12.24 -18.30 -9.75
C GLU A 36 -10.88 -17.85 -9.23
N ALA A 37 -10.16 -18.71 -8.50
CA ALA A 37 -8.81 -18.43 -8.04
C ALA A 37 -7.82 -18.38 -9.22
N ILE A 38 -7.93 -19.27 -10.20
CA ILE A 38 -7.07 -19.22 -11.40
C ILE A 38 -7.32 -17.92 -12.17
N THR A 39 -8.58 -17.57 -12.40
CA THR A 39 -8.99 -16.35 -13.11
C THR A 39 -8.49 -15.09 -12.39
N ALA A 40 -8.75 -14.98 -11.08
CA ALA A 40 -8.30 -13.84 -10.29
C ALA A 40 -6.77 -13.73 -10.22
N TYR A 41 -6.04 -14.85 -10.27
CA TYR A 41 -4.59 -14.84 -10.30
C TYR A 41 -4.07 -14.31 -11.65
N VAL A 42 -4.64 -14.77 -12.77
CA VAL A 42 -4.29 -14.32 -14.13
C VAL A 42 -4.60 -12.83 -14.30
N ASP A 43 -5.71 -12.35 -13.75
CA ASP A 43 -6.15 -10.95 -13.87
C ASP A 43 -5.52 -9.99 -12.87
N ASP A 44 -4.55 -10.45 -12.09
CA ASP A 44 -3.92 -9.68 -11.02
C ASP A 44 -4.91 -9.09 -9.99
N ALA A 45 -6.08 -9.71 -9.85
CA ALA A 45 -7.19 -9.26 -9.02
C ALA A 45 -7.22 -9.89 -7.62
N MET A 46 -6.09 -10.42 -7.13
CA MET A 46 -5.98 -11.06 -5.83
C MET A 46 -5.38 -10.16 -4.74
N PRO A 47 -5.90 -10.20 -3.51
CA PRO A 47 -5.19 -9.67 -2.34
C PRO A 47 -3.81 -10.33 -2.16
N SER A 48 -2.83 -9.58 -1.66
CA SER A 48 -1.43 -10.03 -1.53
C SER A 48 -1.27 -11.33 -0.73
N TYR A 49 -2.04 -11.51 0.35
CA TYR A 49 -1.97 -12.70 1.20
C TYR A 49 -2.50 -13.97 0.51
N VAL A 50 -3.44 -13.82 -0.44
CA VAL A 50 -3.97 -14.93 -1.26
C VAL A 50 -2.95 -15.30 -2.32
N ARG A 51 -2.38 -14.29 -2.99
CA ARG A 51 -1.38 -14.47 -4.04
C ARG A 51 -0.20 -15.31 -3.59
N ILE A 52 0.38 -15.04 -2.41
CA ILE A 52 1.52 -15.80 -1.89
C ILE A 52 1.19 -17.30 -1.75
N ARG A 53 -0.04 -17.63 -1.31
CA ARG A 53 -0.47 -19.03 -1.17
C ARG A 53 -0.71 -19.68 -2.54
N THR A 54 -1.29 -18.94 -3.47
CA THR A 54 -1.48 -19.38 -4.86
C THR A 54 -0.14 -19.66 -5.54
N GLU A 55 0.84 -18.77 -5.40
CA GLU A 55 2.19 -18.94 -5.96
C GLU A 55 2.87 -20.20 -5.41
N ARG A 56 2.79 -20.43 -4.09
CA ARG A 56 3.30 -21.66 -3.48
C ARG A 56 2.64 -22.90 -4.08
N HIS A 57 1.31 -22.89 -4.23
CA HIS A 57 0.59 -24.01 -4.84
C HIS A 57 1.03 -24.24 -6.29
N LEU A 58 1.22 -23.18 -7.09
CA LEU A 58 1.68 -23.29 -8.47
C LEU A 58 3.09 -23.89 -8.57
N CYS A 59 3.98 -23.64 -7.60
CA CYS A 59 5.28 -24.29 -7.54
C CYS A 59 5.17 -25.81 -7.35
N GLU A 60 4.14 -26.27 -6.65
CA GLU A 60 3.95 -27.67 -6.24
C GLU A 60 3.02 -28.46 -7.20
N CYS A 61 2.10 -27.79 -7.89
CA CYS A 61 1.10 -28.42 -8.77
C CYS A 61 1.31 -28.06 -10.25
N SER A 62 1.58 -29.06 -11.10
CA SER A 62 1.71 -28.87 -12.56
C SER A 62 0.38 -28.64 -13.26
N GLU A 63 -0.72 -29.23 -12.78
CA GLU A 63 -2.04 -29.11 -13.41
C GLU A 63 -2.57 -27.69 -13.29
N CYS A 64 -2.51 -27.09 -12.10
CA CYS A 64 -2.91 -25.70 -11.92
C CYS A 64 -2.01 -24.72 -12.69
N ARG A 65 -0.72 -25.04 -12.88
CA ARG A 65 0.14 -24.26 -13.78
C ARG A 65 -0.31 -24.34 -15.23
N ALA A 66 -0.71 -25.52 -15.71
CA ALA A 66 -1.22 -25.68 -17.06
C ALA A 66 -2.51 -24.87 -17.27
N LEU A 67 -3.43 -24.90 -16.33
CA LEU A 67 -4.67 -24.11 -16.38
C LEU A 67 -4.41 -22.59 -16.38
N VAL A 68 -3.47 -22.11 -15.55
CA VAL A 68 -3.05 -20.70 -15.57
C VAL A 68 -2.49 -20.31 -16.93
N GLU A 69 -1.68 -21.17 -17.54
CA GLU A 69 -1.09 -20.91 -18.86
C GLU A 69 -2.15 -20.91 -19.97
N GLU A 70 -3.09 -21.86 -19.95
CA GLU A 70 -4.22 -21.90 -20.87
C GLU A 70 -5.06 -20.63 -20.80
N GLN A 71 -5.42 -20.18 -19.58
CA GLN A 71 -6.16 -18.94 -19.41
C GLN A 71 -5.38 -17.69 -19.85
N ARG A 72 -4.05 -17.65 -19.63
CA ARG A 72 -3.20 -16.57 -20.14
C ARG A 72 -3.19 -16.52 -21.67
N GLN A 73 -3.10 -17.68 -22.31
CA GLN A 73 -3.17 -17.78 -23.77
C GLN A 73 -4.52 -17.33 -24.30
N ALA A 74 -5.62 -17.77 -23.68
CA ALA A 74 -6.97 -17.33 -24.04
C ALA A 74 -7.12 -15.81 -23.89
N ARG A 75 -6.62 -15.23 -22.80
CA ARG A 75 -6.63 -13.78 -22.58
C ARG A 75 -5.83 -13.01 -23.64
N GLU A 76 -4.64 -13.50 -24.02
CA GLU A 76 -3.83 -12.84 -25.04
C GLU A 76 -4.48 -12.95 -26.42
N GLN A 77 -5.10 -14.08 -26.75
CA GLN A 77 -5.90 -14.23 -27.98
C GLN A 77 -7.05 -13.22 -28.02
N LEU A 78 -7.81 -13.05 -26.92
CA LEU A 78 -8.88 -12.05 -26.84
C LEU A 78 -8.34 -10.63 -26.98
N ARG A 79 -7.17 -10.35 -26.41
CA ARG A 79 -6.51 -9.05 -26.52
C ARG A 79 -6.09 -8.72 -27.96
N HIS A 80 -5.61 -9.73 -28.70
CA HIS A 80 -5.21 -9.57 -30.10
C HIS A 80 -6.40 -9.59 -31.08
N ALA A 81 -7.47 -10.32 -30.77
CA ALA A 81 -8.67 -10.37 -31.60
C ALA A 81 -9.46 -9.06 -31.55
N ASN A 82 -9.38 -8.33 -30.43
CA ASN A 82 -9.88 -6.97 -30.36
C ASN A 82 -8.94 -6.04 -31.13
N GLU A 83 -9.50 -5.28 -32.08
CA GLU A 83 -8.76 -4.22 -32.77
C GLU A 83 -8.13 -3.30 -31.72
N PRO A 84 -6.83 -2.97 -31.83
CA PRO A 84 -6.19 -2.10 -30.87
C PRO A 84 -6.97 -0.80 -30.82
N LEU A 85 -7.58 -0.50 -29.67
CA LEU A 85 -8.15 0.81 -29.41
C LEU A 85 -6.99 1.80 -29.53
N GLY A 86 -6.92 2.48 -30.68
CA GLY A 86 -5.88 3.46 -30.95
C GLY A 86 -5.85 4.45 -29.79
N THR A 87 -4.69 4.56 -29.13
CA THR A 87 -4.59 5.46 -27.98
C THR A 87 -4.86 6.90 -28.46
N PRO A 88 -5.85 7.61 -27.89
CA PRO A 88 -6.14 8.96 -28.34
C PRO A 88 -4.88 9.84 -28.24
N GLY A 89 -4.55 10.57 -29.30
CA GLY A 89 -3.35 11.41 -29.32
C GLY A 89 -3.34 12.47 -28.20
N THR A 90 -4.52 12.86 -27.72
CA THR A 90 -4.70 13.71 -26.54
C THR A 90 -4.17 13.06 -25.26
N LEU A 91 -4.40 11.76 -25.06
CA LEU A 91 -3.90 11.02 -23.90
C LEU A 91 -2.37 10.85 -23.98
N LEU A 92 -1.84 10.47 -25.15
CA LEU A 92 -0.38 10.37 -25.34
C LEU A 92 0.31 11.71 -25.06
N ARG A 93 -0.26 12.81 -25.53
CA ARG A 93 0.24 14.16 -25.21
C ARG A 93 0.20 14.45 -23.72
N LYS A 94 -0.90 14.13 -23.03
CA LYS A 94 -1.01 14.32 -21.57
C LYS A 94 0.03 13.48 -20.81
N LEU A 95 0.20 12.20 -21.16
CA LEU A 95 1.18 11.32 -20.54
C LEU A 95 2.62 11.82 -20.75
N ASN A 96 2.95 12.28 -21.96
CA ASN A 96 4.27 12.86 -22.27
C ASN A 96 4.52 14.20 -21.56
N ALA A 97 3.48 14.93 -21.15
CA ALA A 97 3.62 16.20 -20.44
C ALA A 97 3.93 16.03 -18.94
N ILE A 98 3.67 14.86 -18.35
CA ILE A 98 3.86 14.60 -16.90
C ILE A 98 5.28 14.99 -16.42
N PRO A 99 6.38 14.58 -17.07
CA PRO A 99 7.72 14.92 -16.58
C PRO A 99 8.03 16.43 -16.58
N ALA A 100 7.54 17.15 -17.59
CA ALA A 100 7.71 18.61 -17.68
C ALA A 100 6.86 19.32 -16.61
N ASN A 101 5.63 18.85 -16.43
CA ASN A 101 4.72 19.33 -15.39
C ASN A 101 5.31 19.13 -13.98
N ASP A 102 5.90 17.97 -13.72
CA ASP A 102 6.57 17.66 -12.46
C ASP A 102 7.76 18.60 -12.19
N ALA A 103 8.50 19.01 -13.23
CA ALA A 103 9.59 19.96 -13.09
C ALA A 103 9.08 21.37 -12.71
N VAL A 104 8.01 21.84 -13.37
CA VAL A 104 7.37 23.14 -13.06
C VAL A 104 6.87 23.17 -11.62
N LEU A 105 6.08 22.18 -11.24
CA LEU A 105 5.49 22.12 -9.90
C LEU A 105 6.55 21.94 -8.80
N ARG A 106 7.65 21.23 -9.06
CA ARG A 106 8.80 21.17 -8.13
C ARG A 106 9.43 22.53 -7.90
N ASN A 107 9.62 23.31 -8.97
CA ASN A 107 10.18 24.65 -8.85
C ASN A 107 9.26 25.56 -8.02
N ILE A 108 7.95 25.50 -8.25
CA ILE A 108 6.96 26.25 -7.46
C ILE A 108 6.99 25.79 -6.00
N ALA A 109 7.05 24.49 -5.73
CA ALA A 109 7.13 23.96 -4.37
C ALA A 109 8.40 24.44 -3.65
N ALA A 110 9.55 24.44 -4.34
CA ALA A 110 10.82 24.88 -3.78
C ALA A 110 10.88 26.41 -3.53
N THR A 111 10.20 27.21 -4.35
CA THR A 111 10.27 28.68 -4.28
C THR A 111 9.13 29.31 -3.47
N GLN A 112 7.94 28.71 -3.49
CA GLN A 112 6.70 29.27 -2.93
C GLN A 112 5.98 28.31 -1.98
N GLY A 113 6.49 27.09 -1.80
CA GLY A 113 5.92 26.08 -0.92
C GLY A 113 4.87 25.19 -1.58
N TYR A 114 4.56 24.08 -0.90
CA TYR A 114 3.67 23.03 -1.41
C TYR A 114 2.21 23.48 -1.62
N ALA A 115 1.71 24.41 -0.80
CA ALA A 115 0.36 24.95 -0.96
C ALA A 115 0.20 25.69 -2.30
N ALA A 116 1.19 26.51 -2.67
CA ALA A 116 1.23 27.21 -3.95
C ALA A 116 1.34 26.26 -5.14
N ALA A 117 2.20 25.23 -5.04
CA ALA A 117 2.30 24.19 -6.07
C ALA A 117 1.00 23.41 -6.25
N THR A 118 0.28 23.12 -5.16
CA THR A 118 -1.02 22.43 -5.21
C THR A 118 -2.07 23.28 -5.90
N GLN A 119 -2.15 24.56 -5.54
CA GLN A 119 -3.08 25.49 -6.16
C GLN A 119 -2.80 25.66 -7.66
N TYR A 120 -1.54 25.87 -8.02
CA TYR A 120 -1.13 25.99 -9.42
C TYR A 120 -1.47 24.73 -10.24
N ALA A 121 -1.26 23.54 -9.68
CA ALA A 121 -1.57 22.30 -10.37
C ALA A 121 -3.07 22.11 -10.61
N VAL A 122 -3.92 22.51 -9.67
CA VAL A 122 -5.39 22.47 -9.82
C VAL A 122 -5.84 23.45 -10.91
N GLU A 123 -5.30 24.65 -10.92
CA GLU A 123 -5.62 25.69 -11.91
C GLU A 123 -5.20 25.32 -13.34
N ASN A 124 -4.18 24.47 -13.50
CA ASN A 124 -3.57 24.12 -14.80
C ASN A 124 -3.82 22.67 -15.26
N ASP A 125 -4.78 21.94 -14.66
CA ASP A 125 -5.07 20.52 -14.97
C ASP A 125 -3.83 19.60 -14.86
N MET A 126 -2.94 19.89 -13.89
CA MET A 126 -1.71 19.13 -13.62
C MET A 126 -1.84 18.21 -12.40
N VAL A 127 -3.07 17.85 -12.02
CA VAL A 127 -3.33 17.06 -10.80
C VAL A 127 -2.69 15.67 -10.87
N SER A 128 -2.56 15.07 -12.05
CA SER A 128 -1.82 13.80 -12.23
C SER A 128 -0.32 13.91 -11.87
N SER A 129 0.26 15.12 -11.93
CA SER A 129 1.65 15.42 -11.60
C SER A 129 1.89 15.80 -10.13
N LEU A 130 0.82 16.06 -9.36
CA LEU A 130 0.92 16.43 -7.94
C LEU A 130 1.45 15.27 -7.07
N HIS A 131 1.10 14.02 -7.40
CA HIS A 131 1.45 12.86 -6.58
C HIS A 131 2.97 12.60 -6.54
N THR A 132 3.68 12.82 -7.65
CA THR A 132 5.14 12.61 -7.74
C THR A 132 5.93 13.54 -6.82
N ILE A 133 5.43 14.76 -6.61
CA ILE A 133 6.07 15.81 -5.81
C ILE A 133 5.84 15.54 -4.34
N ALA A 134 4.65 15.04 -3.99
CA ALA A 134 4.32 14.64 -2.65
C ALA A 134 5.18 13.47 -2.11
N GLN A 135 5.73 12.64 -3.01
CA GLN A 135 6.52 11.46 -2.63
C GLN A 135 8.02 11.75 -2.36
N GLN A 136 8.52 12.93 -2.74
CA GLN A 136 9.94 13.32 -2.62
C GLN A 136 10.30 13.78 -1.19
N GLY A 137 11.52 13.49 -0.76
CA GLY A 137 11.93 13.33 0.65
C GLY A 137 11.79 14.51 1.62
N GLU A 138 11.56 15.73 1.14
CA GLU A 138 11.43 16.93 1.98
C GLU A 138 10.14 16.92 2.82
N ILE A 139 9.00 16.54 2.21
CA ILE A 139 7.73 16.38 2.94
C ILE A 139 7.90 15.35 4.05
N ARG A 140 8.55 14.21 3.76
CA ARG A 140 8.84 13.19 4.77
C ARG A 140 9.74 13.71 5.91
N ALA A 141 10.61 14.69 5.68
CA ALA A 141 11.43 15.27 6.75
C ALA A 141 10.60 16.13 7.70
N GLU A 142 9.70 16.96 7.17
CA GLU A 142 8.79 17.78 7.98
C GLU A 142 7.79 16.92 8.77
N TRP A 143 7.19 15.90 8.14
CA TRP A 143 6.33 14.94 8.85
C TRP A 143 7.10 14.11 9.88
N ARG A 144 8.38 13.79 9.64
CA ARG A 144 9.23 13.13 10.65
C ARG A 144 9.51 14.07 11.83
N ALA A 145 9.78 15.35 11.58
CA ALA A 145 10.00 16.34 12.63
C ALA A 145 8.74 16.57 13.48
N LEU A 146 7.58 16.72 12.83
CA LEU A 146 6.29 16.81 13.50
C LEU A 146 5.97 15.53 14.28
N GLY A 147 6.20 14.36 13.68
CA GLY A 147 6.02 13.07 14.34
C GLY A 147 6.96 12.86 15.53
N ALA A 148 8.20 13.34 15.45
CA ALA A 148 9.16 13.32 16.57
C ALA A 148 8.72 14.27 17.70
N TYR A 149 8.28 15.49 17.37
CA TYR A 149 7.74 16.45 18.32
C TYR A 149 6.51 15.89 19.06
N ILE A 150 5.53 15.36 18.33
CA ILE A 150 4.31 14.76 18.91
C ILE A 150 4.69 13.57 19.82
N ARG A 151 5.62 12.70 19.40
CA ARG A 151 6.07 11.56 20.20
C ARG A 151 6.75 11.99 21.50
N VAL A 152 7.61 13.02 21.46
CA VAL A 152 8.23 13.61 22.66
C VAL A 152 7.18 14.23 23.57
N HIS A 153 6.22 14.96 23.00
CA HIS A 153 5.17 15.63 23.76
C HIS A 153 4.25 14.62 24.47
N ILE A 154 3.78 13.58 23.77
CA ILE A 154 2.98 12.50 24.37
C ILE A 154 3.78 11.78 25.46
N ARG A 155 5.06 11.47 25.23
CA ARG A 155 5.93 10.82 26.23
C ARG A 155 6.11 11.67 27.49
N ASN A 156 6.23 12.98 27.33
CA ASN A 156 6.33 13.90 28.47
C ASN A 156 5.01 13.99 29.24
N VAL A 157 3.88 14.04 28.54
CA VAL A 157 2.55 14.01 29.17
C VAL A 157 2.34 12.70 29.94
N THR A 158 2.68 11.55 29.36
CA THR A 158 2.55 10.26 30.05
C THR A 158 3.51 10.12 31.24
N HIS A 159 4.75 10.61 31.14
CA HIS A 159 5.66 10.68 32.30
C HIS A 159 5.16 11.62 33.39
N CYS A 160 4.61 12.79 33.05
CA CYS A 160 4.05 13.72 34.03
C CYS A 160 2.81 13.14 34.73
N LEU A 161 1.95 12.45 33.98
CA LEU A 161 0.79 11.76 34.52
C LEU A 161 1.23 10.59 35.43
N SER A 162 2.17 9.75 34.98
CA SER A 162 2.74 8.66 35.80
C SER A 162 3.41 9.18 37.08
N ALA A 163 4.19 10.27 37.01
CA ALA A 163 4.82 10.87 38.18
C ALA A 163 3.82 11.57 39.12
N LYS A 164 2.72 12.12 38.60
CA LYS A 164 1.62 12.62 39.45
C LYS A 164 0.86 11.46 40.12
N TRP A 165 0.61 10.39 39.37
CA TRP A 165 -0.07 9.19 39.86
C TRP A 165 0.76 8.47 40.95
N GLN A 166 2.07 8.34 40.77
CA GLN A 166 3.00 7.79 41.79
C GLN A 166 3.21 8.68 43.03
N ARG A 167 2.93 9.99 42.93
CA ARG A 167 2.95 10.91 44.08
C ARG A 167 1.63 10.91 44.85
N GLY A 168 0.50 10.67 44.18
CA GLY A 168 -0.80 10.47 44.82
C GLY A 168 -0.82 9.26 45.74
N PHE A 169 -0.23 8.13 45.31
CA PHE A 169 -0.14 6.90 46.11
C PHE A 169 0.80 6.95 47.32
N ARG A 170 1.63 7.99 47.47
CA ARG A 170 2.63 8.07 48.56
C ARG A 170 2.17 8.97 49.72
N ASN A 171 0.97 9.56 49.60
CA ASN A 171 0.38 10.45 50.58
C ASN A 171 -0.94 9.90 51.16
N GLU A 172 -1.19 8.59 51.04
CA GLU A 172 -2.26 7.85 51.74
C GLU A 172 -1.65 6.83 52.71
#